data_AF-A0A7L2UV26-F1
#
_entry.id   AF-A0A7L2UV26-F1
#
_cell.length_a   1.000
_cell.length_b   1.000
_cell.length_c   1.000
_cell.angle_alpha   90.00
_cell.angle_beta   90.00
_cell.angle_gamma   90.00
#
_symmetry.space_group_name_H-M   'P 1'
#
loop_
_entity.id
_entity.type
_entity.pdbx_description
1 polymer ?
#
loop_
_entity_poly.entity_id
_entity_poly.type
_entity_poly.pdbx_seq_one_letter_code
_entity_poly.pdbx_strand_id
1 'polypeptide(L)'
;GTALCPPDSCVSSVGLLEISPVERGVVSIFGVRSRLFVAMNSKGKLYGSTHFNNECEFKEILLPNNYNAYESRIYPGMYIALSKNGRTKKGNKVSPTMTVTHFLPRI
;
A
#
# COMPACT_ATOMS: atom_id res chain seq x y z
N GLY A 1 -9.20 -11.75 31.67
CA GLY A 1 -8.02 -10.85 31.62
C GLY A 1 -8.05 -10.09 30.32
N THR A 2 -8.54 -8.86 30.34
CA THR A 2 -8.61 -7.97 29.17
C THR A 2 -7.28 -7.21 29.07
N ALA A 3 -6.49 -7.46 28.04
CA ALA A 3 -5.27 -6.71 27.79
C ALA A 3 -5.64 -5.26 27.41
N LEU A 4 -5.36 -4.33 28.32
CA LEU A 4 -5.34 -2.90 28.05
C LEU A 4 -4.10 -2.62 27.20
N CYS A 5 -4.25 -2.43 25.90
CA CYS A 5 -3.18 -1.86 25.08
C CYS A 5 -2.94 -0.40 25.55
N PRO A 6 -1.72 -0.03 25.95
CA PRO A 6 -1.41 1.36 26.30
C PRO A 6 -1.58 2.29 25.08
N PRO A 7 -1.93 3.57 25.29
CA PRO A 7 -2.32 4.51 24.23
C PRO A 7 -1.25 4.73 23.16
N ASP A 8 0.03 4.52 23.50
CA ASP A 8 1.16 4.67 22.59
C ASP A 8 1.54 3.38 21.82
N SER A 9 0.84 2.27 22.08
CA SER A 9 1.08 0.96 21.44
C SER A 9 0.09 0.63 20.31
N CYS A 10 -0.79 1.58 19.97
CA CYS A 10 -1.84 1.41 18.97
C CYS A 10 -1.35 1.53 17.51
N VAL A 11 -0.07 1.29 17.23
CA VAL A 11 0.25 0.77 15.89
C VAL A 11 -0.36 -0.61 15.86
N SER A 12 -1.58 -0.70 15.31
CA SER A 12 -2.21 -2.00 15.07
C SER A 12 -1.16 -2.86 14.39
N SER A 13 -0.75 -3.97 14.99
CA SER A 13 0.36 -4.77 14.45
C SER A 13 0.06 -5.35 13.06
N VAL A 14 -1.17 -5.17 12.57
CA VAL A 14 -1.63 -5.45 11.19
C VAL A 14 -1.19 -4.37 10.19
N GLY A 15 -0.97 -3.12 10.63
CA GLY A 15 -0.58 -1.99 9.78
C GLY A 15 0.92 -1.85 9.53
N LEU A 16 1.74 -2.74 10.10
CA LEU A 16 3.17 -2.75 9.86
C LEU A 16 3.46 -3.35 8.47
N LEU A 17 3.92 -2.49 7.56
CA LEU A 17 4.29 -2.83 6.20
C LEU A 17 5.80 -2.64 6.01
N GLU A 18 6.46 -3.66 5.48
CA GLU A 18 7.83 -3.57 5.01
C GLU A 18 7.81 -3.15 3.54
N ILE A 19 8.61 -2.15 3.17
CA ILE A 19 8.79 -1.70 1.79
C ILE A 19 10.19 -2.10 1.36
N SER A 20 10.29 -2.94 0.33
CA SER A 20 11.57 -3.47 -0.15
C SER A 20 11.76 -3.13 -1.63
N PRO A 21 12.93 -2.58 -2.05
CA PRO A 21 13.16 -2.22 -3.43
C PRO A 21 13.23 -3.48 -4.31
N VAL A 22 12.55 -3.44 -5.46
CA VAL A 22 12.66 -4.46 -6.51
C VAL A 22 13.65 -3.99 -7.58
N GLU A 23 13.54 -2.73 -7.97
CA GLU A 23 14.47 -2.02 -8.85
C GLU A 23 14.36 -0.51 -8.60
N ARG A 24 15.08 0.31 -9.37
CA ARG A 24 15.06 1.76 -9.20
C ARG A 24 13.63 2.33 -9.35
N GLY A 25 13.08 2.86 -8.27
CA GLY A 25 11.75 3.48 -8.24
C GLY A 25 10.60 2.46 -8.22
N VAL A 26 10.88 1.17 -8.08
CA VAL A 26 9.85 0.11 -7.95
C VAL A 26 10.07 -0.63 -6.65
N VAL A 27 8.97 -0.80 -5.91
CA VAL A 27 8.96 -1.43 -4.60
C VAL A 27 7.97 -2.58 -4.54
N SER A 28 8.24 -3.50 -3.63
CA SER A 28 7.27 -4.44 -3.09
C SER A 28 6.83 -3.95 -1.71
N ILE A 29 5.59 -4.26 -1.34
CA ILE A 29 5.03 -3.89 -0.04
C ILE A 29 4.54 -5.17 0.63
N PHE A 30 5.10 -5.50 1.80
CA PHE A 30 4.86 -6.75 2.50
C PHE A 30 4.27 -6.51 3.90
N GLY A 31 3.13 -7.11 4.20
CA GLY A 31 2.53 -7.07 5.52
C GLY A 31 3.27 -8.00 6.48
N VAL A 32 4.03 -7.43 7.42
CA VAL A 32 4.91 -8.20 8.32
C VAL A 32 4.13 -9.21 9.16
N ARG A 33 2.95 -8.80 9.67
CA ARG A 33 2.10 -9.67 10.49
C ARG A 33 1.27 -10.65 9.65
N SER A 34 0.73 -10.20 8.52
CA SER A 34 -0.11 -11.06 7.67
C SER A 34 0.71 -12.05 6.83
N ARG A 35 1.99 -11.76 6.63
CA ARG A 35 2.89 -12.48 5.71
C ARG A 35 2.39 -12.49 4.27
N LEU A 36 1.75 -11.40 3.84
CA LEU A 36 1.21 -11.22 2.49
C LEU A 36 1.85 -10.03 1.81
N PHE A 37 2.18 -10.17 0.54
CA PHE A 37 2.46 -9.04 -0.35
C PHE A 37 1.17 -8.31 -0.66
N VAL A 38 1.21 -6.99 -0.66
CA VAL A 38 0.17 -6.18 -1.32
C VAL A 38 0.29 -6.41 -2.81
N ALA A 39 -0.82 -6.74 -3.46
CA ALA A 39 -0.88 -6.96 -4.90
C ALA A 39 -2.12 -6.31 -5.50
N MET A 40 -2.07 -5.99 -6.80
CA MET A 40 -3.20 -5.40 -7.52
C MET A 40 -3.46 -6.18 -8.81
N ASN A 41 -4.72 -6.62 -8.98
CA ASN A 41 -5.10 -7.31 -10.21
C ASN A 41 -5.54 -6.35 -11.32
N SER A 42 -5.72 -6.90 -12.53
CA SER A 42 -6.15 -6.17 -13.74
C SER A 42 -7.49 -5.42 -13.62
N LYS A 43 -8.32 -5.73 -12.61
CA LYS A 43 -9.57 -5.01 -12.33
C LYS A 43 -9.37 -3.85 -11.34
N GLY A 44 -8.12 -3.55 -10.99
CA GLY A 44 -7.72 -2.55 -10.00
C GLY A 44 -8.05 -2.95 -8.56
N LYS A 45 -8.33 -4.22 -8.27
CA LYS A 45 -8.63 -4.65 -6.89
C LYS A 45 -7.32 -4.98 -6.16
N LEU A 46 -7.11 -4.32 -5.02
CA LEU A 46 -6.05 -4.70 -4.07
C LEU A 46 -6.39 -6.00 -3.37
N TYR A 47 -5.39 -6.86 -3.20
CA TYR A 47 -5.49 -8.11 -2.46
C TYR A 47 -4.15 -8.46 -1.81
N GLY A 48 -4.16 -9.44 -0.91
CA GLY A 48 -2.95 -9.99 -0.32
C GLY A 48 -2.52 -11.25 -1.06
N SER A 49 -1.27 -11.29 -1.55
CA SER A 49 -0.68 -12.46 -2.19
C SER A 49 0.28 -13.18 -1.24
N THR A 50 0.20 -14.50 -1.16
CA THR A 50 1.15 -15.34 -0.39
C THR A 50 2.49 -15.50 -1.11
N HIS A 51 2.52 -15.26 -2.42
CA HIS A 51 3.71 -15.38 -3.26
C HIS A 51 4.00 -14.07 -3.98
N PHE A 52 5.28 -13.71 -4.08
CA PHE A 52 5.69 -12.58 -4.87
C PHE A 52 5.47 -12.85 -6.37
N ASN A 53 4.92 -11.87 -7.08
CA ASN A 53 4.67 -11.92 -8.52
C ASN A 53 4.61 -10.49 -9.08
N ASN A 54 4.43 -10.35 -10.40
CA ASN A 54 4.43 -9.06 -11.08
C ASN A 54 3.29 -8.11 -10.62
N GLU A 55 2.19 -8.62 -10.03
CA GLU A 55 1.11 -7.80 -9.46
C GLU A 55 1.49 -7.19 -8.09
N CYS A 56 2.60 -7.62 -7.50
CA CYS A 56 3.13 -7.13 -6.22
C CYS A 56 4.08 -5.94 -6.36
N GLU A 57 4.33 -5.50 -7.60
CA GLU A 57 5.30 -4.45 -7.92
C GLU A 57 4.61 -3.11 -8.16
N PHE A 58 5.06 -2.09 -7.43
CA PHE A 58 4.53 -0.74 -7.53
C PHE A 58 5.63 0.27 -7.78
N LYS A 59 5.41 1.19 -8.72
CA LYS A 59 6.26 2.36 -8.88
C LYS A 59 5.99 3.32 -7.73
N GLU A 60 7.03 3.66 -6.98
CA GLU A 60 6.98 4.69 -5.95
C GLU A 60 7.19 6.06 -6.59
N ILE A 61 6.23 6.96 -6.39
CA ILE A 61 6.21 8.29 -6.99
C ILE A 61 6.12 9.32 -5.88
N LEU A 62 7.17 10.13 -5.70
CA LEU A 62 7.15 11.28 -4.82
C LEU A 62 6.27 12.38 -5.41
N LEU A 63 5.30 12.84 -4.64
CA LEU A 63 4.35 13.88 -5.03
C LEU A 63 4.83 15.26 -4.55
N PRO A 64 4.33 16.36 -5.15
CA PRO A 64 4.71 17.73 -4.78
C PRO A 64 4.44 18.11 -3.32
N ASN A 65 3.55 17.38 -2.63
CA ASN A 65 3.22 17.59 -1.22
C ASN A 65 4.04 16.70 -0.25
N ASN A 66 5.12 16.07 -0.74
CA ASN A 66 5.98 15.14 0.01
C ASN A 66 5.29 13.85 0.49
N TYR A 67 4.17 13.47 -0.13
CA TYR A 67 3.59 12.13 0.01
C TYR A 67 4.05 11.24 -1.15
N ASN A 68 3.93 9.93 -0.98
CA ASN A 68 4.15 8.98 -2.05
C ASN A 68 2.81 8.49 -2.62
N ALA A 69 2.78 8.28 -3.93
CA ALA A 69 1.79 7.44 -4.60
C ALA A 69 2.46 6.15 -5.08
N TYR A 70 1.67 5.08 -5.12
CA TYR A 70 2.13 3.76 -5.58
C TYR A 70 1.29 3.32 -6.78
N GLU A 71 1.89 3.33 -7.96
CA GLU A 71 1.24 2.92 -9.22
C GLU A 71 1.57 1.45 -9.52
N SER A 72 0.59 0.64 -9.94
CA SER A 72 0.87 -0.72 -10.40
C SER A 72 1.86 -0.70 -11.57
N ARG A 73 2.93 -1.51 -11.48
CA ARG A 73 3.93 -1.58 -12.54
C ARG A 73 3.35 -2.13 -13.85
N ILE A 74 2.52 -3.17 -13.76
CA ILE A 74 1.95 -3.86 -14.93
C ILE A 74 0.57 -3.34 -15.35
N TYR A 75 -0.08 -2.53 -14.50
CA TYR A 75 -1.33 -1.83 -14.83
C TYR A 75 -1.18 -0.31 -14.66
N PRO A 76 -0.47 0.37 -15.60
CA PRO A 76 -0.27 1.81 -15.53
C PRO A 76 -1.59 2.59 -15.41
N GLY A 77 -1.56 3.69 -14.65
CA GLY A 77 -2.73 4.49 -14.31
C GLY A 77 -3.58 3.92 -13.17
N MET A 78 -3.22 2.77 -12.58
CA MET A 78 -3.90 2.23 -11.40
C MET A 78 -3.06 2.42 -10.14
N TYR A 79 -3.65 3.00 -9.09
CA TYR A 79 -2.92 3.37 -7.86
C TYR A 79 -3.44 2.64 -6.63
N ILE A 80 -2.55 2.36 -5.68
CA ILE A 80 -2.95 1.96 -4.33
C ILE A 80 -3.76 3.12 -3.73
N ALA A 81 -4.89 2.79 -3.09
CA ALA A 81 -5.74 3.82 -2.51
C ALA A 81 -6.57 3.29 -1.33
N LEU A 82 -6.65 4.11 -0.28
CA LEU A 82 -7.48 3.86 0.90
C LEU A 82 -8.48 5.01 1.07
N SER A 83 -9.75 4.70 1.35
CA SER A 83 -10.72 5.70 1.78
C SER A 83 -10.47 6.13 3.22
N LYS A 84 -11.10 7.23 3.63
CA LYS A 84 -11.00 7.79 4.99
C LYS A 84 -11.35 6.80 6.11
N ASN A 85 -12.12 5.76 5.81
CA ASN A 85 -12.48 4.68 6.75
C ASN A 85 -11.56 3.44 6.65
N GLY A 86 -10.40 3.55 6.00
CA GLY A 86 -9.41 2.47 5.88
C GLY A 86 -9.75 1.38 4.86
N ARG A 87 -10.81 1.52 4.04
CA ARG A 87 -11.15 0.54 3.01
C ARG A 87 -10.38 0.78 1.72
N THR A 88 -10.02 -0.29 1.03
CA THR A 88 -9.36 -0.20 -0.29
C THR A 88 -10.31 0.37 -1.34
N LYS A 89 -9.80 1.25 -2.21
CA LYS A 89 -10.49 1.67 -3.44
C LYS A 89 -9.94 0.91 -4.65
N LYS A 90 -10.73 0.83 -5.73
CA LYS A 90 -10.25 0.27 -6.99
C LYS A 90 -9.24 1.22 -7.63
N GLY A 91 -8.07 0.70 -8.01
CA GLY A 91 -6.98 1.48 -8.58
C GLY A 91 -7.35 2.20 -9.87
N ASN A 92 -8.24 1.64 -10.68
CA ASN A 92 -8.76 2.26 -11.90
C ASN A 92 -9.84 3.34 -11.67
N LYS A 93 -10.17 3.66 -10.41
CA LYS A 93 -11.14 4.70 -10.03
C LYS A 93 -10.51 5.84 -9.25
N VAL A 94 -9.18 5.93 -9.26
CA VAL A 94 -8.42 6.94 -8.53
C VAL A 94 -7.32 7.50 -9.41
N SER A 95 -6.85 8.71 -9.10
CA SER A 95 -5.75 9.40 -9.76
C SER A 95 -4.74 9.89 -8.71
N PRO A 96 -3.48 10.16 -9.08
CA PRO A 96 -2.44 10.56 -8.13
C PRO A 96 -2.69 11.95 -7.53
N THR A 97 -3.61 12.74 -8.10
CA THR A 97 -4.07 14.03 -7.55
C THR A 97 -5.04 13.86 -6.38
N MET A 98 -5.63 12.68 -6.18
CA MET A 98 -6.59 12.44 -5.11
C MET A 98 -5.89 12.04 -3.82
N THR A 99 -6.21 12.70 -2.71
CA THR A 99 -5.57 12.44 -1.40
C THR A 99 -5.72 11.00 -0.88
N VAL A 100 -6.69 10.24 -1.40
CA VAL A 100 -6.86 8.81 -1.07
C VAL A 100 -5.73 7.92 -1.61
N THR A 101 -4.88 8.43 -2.51
CA THR A 101 -3.69 7.74 -3.04
C THR A 101 -2.40 8.24 -2.40
N HIS A 102 -2.48 9.17 -1.44
CA HIS A 102 -1.31 9.80 -0.82
C HIS A 102 -0.95 9.04 0.45
N PHE A 103 0.24 8.44 0.47
CA PHE A 103 0.77 7.69 1.60
C PHE A 103 2.00 8.39 2.16
N LEU A 104 2.06 8.48 3.48
CA LEU A 104 3.21 9.01 4.20
C LEU A 104 3.90 7.83 4.91
N PRO A 105 5.13 7.46 4.52
CA PRO A 105 5.92 6.50 5.28
C PRO A 105 6.13 7.02 6.70
N ARG A 106 5.81 6.18 7.70
CA ARG A 106 6.05 6.46 9.12
C ARG A 106 6.86 5.31 9.72
N ILE A 107 7.82 5.66 10.59
CA ILE A 107 8.67 4.73 11.34
C ILE A 107 8.00 4.42 12.68
#